data_AF-A0A6G2DET6-F1
#
_entry.id   AF-A0A6G2DET6-F1
#
_cell.length_a   1.000
_cell.length_b   1.000
_cell.length_c   1.000
_cell.angle_alpha   90.00
_cell.angle_beta   90.00
_cell.angle_gamma   90.00
#
_symmetry.space_group_name_H-M   'P 1'
#
loop_
_entity.id
_entity.type
_entity.pdbx_description
1 polymer ?
#
loop_
_entity_poly.entity_id
_entity_poly.type
_entity_poly.pdbx_seq_one_letter_code
_entity_poly.pdbx_strand_id
1 'polypeptide(L)'
;MKTIEKYKYFRETKVFLSSFLANLSTVYFQHHLFKECETITLQLLVLAEELKIYDILGFSQVRLGILQHNSDLIDKGITLLRLTKEEALVKILEKEINDFSNL
;
A
#
# COMPACT_ATOMS: atom_id res chain seq x y z
N MET A 1 19.42 6.64 -0.31
CA MET A 1 18.38 7.08 -1.28
C MET A 1 18.93 7.57 -2.62
N LYS A 2 20.09 8.25 -2.68
CA LYS A 2 20.68 8.80 -3.93
C LYS A 2 20.94 7.81 -5.08
N THR A 3 21.11 6.52 -4.81
CA THR A 3 21.43 5.52 -5.84
C THR A 3 20.21 5.06 -6.65
N ILE A 4 19.00 5.15 -6.09
CA ILE A 4 17.77 4.68 -6.73
C ILE A 4 17.23 5.70 -7.75
N GLU A 5 17.47 7.01 -7.52
CA GLU A 5 17.03 8.07 -8.43
C GLU A 5 17.57 7.93 -9.86
N LYS A 6 18.78 7.38 -10.01
CA LYS A 6 19.43 7.15 -11.31
C LYS A 6 18.62 6.23 -12.23
N TYR A 7 17.78 5.37 -11.66
CA TYR A 7 17.01 4.37 -12.38
C TYR A 7 15.50 4.68 -12.41
N LYS A 8 15.09 5.90 -12.03
CA LYS A 8 13.66 6.27 -11.95
C LYS A 8 12.89 6.17 -13.28
N TYR A 9 13.58 6.03 -14.41
CA TYR A 9 12.96 5.93 -15.73
C TYR A 9 12.84 4.48 -16.25
N PHE A 10 13.43 3.51 -15.55
CA PHE A 10 13.28 2.10 -15.89
C PHE A 10 12.08 1.50 -15.17
N ARG A 11 11.09 1.05 -15.94
CA ARG A 11 9.85 0.44 -15.43
C ARG A 11 10.14 -0.73 -14.49
N GLU A 12 11.11 -1.58 -14.83
CA GLU A 12 11.48 -2.75 -14.03
C GLU A 12 11.98 -2.36 -12.64
N THR A 13 12.87 -1.37 -12.54
CA THR A 13 13.35 -0.86 -11.24
C THR A 13 12.22 -0.31 -10.39
N LYS A 14 11.24 0.35 -11.01
CA LYS A 14 10.07 0.89 -10.33
C LYS A 14 9.13 -0.20 -9.80
N VAL A 15 9.00 -1.34 -10.48
CA VAL A 15 8.26 -2.50 -9.96
C VAL A 15 8.97 -3.05 -8.71
N PHE A 16 10.28 -3.26 -8.75
CA PHE A 16 11.05 -3.70 -7.57
C PHE A 16 10.94 -2.72 -6.41
N LEU A 17 11.03 -1.42 -6.70
CA LEU A 17 10.83 -0.37 -5.69
C LEU A 17 9.44 -0.46 -5.06
N SER A 18 8.40 -0.74 -5.84
CA SER A 18 7.03 -0.89 -5.34
C SER A 18 6.94 -2.04 -4.34
N SER A 19 7.47 -3.21 -4.68
CA SER A 19 7.50 -4.37 -3.76
C SER A 19 8.31 -4.09 -2.50
N PHE A 20 9.45 -3.41 -2.62
CA PHE A 20 10.27 -3.02 -1.47
C PHE A 20 9.52 -2.07 -0.53
N LEU A 21 8.89 -1.02 -1.07
CA LEU A 21 8.13 -0.05 -0.29
C LEU A 21 6.90 -0.69 0.37
N ALA A 22 6.20 -1.61 -0.29
CA ALA A 22 5.08 -2.36 0.29
C ALA A 22 5.50 -3.23 1.48
N ASN A 23 6.64 -3.91 1.37
CA ASN A 23 7.17 -4.70 2.48
C ASN A 23 7.61 -3.79 3.64
N LEU A 24 8.26 -2.67 3.33
CA LEU A 24 8.72 -1.72 4.35
C LEU A 24 7.53 -1.04 5.07
N SER A 25 6.47 -0.69 4.35
CA SER A 25 5.25 -0.15 4.98
C SER A 25 4.60 -1.17 5.90
N THR A 26 4.60 -2.46 5.52
CA THR A 26 4.11 -3.55 6.37
C THR A 26 4.91 -3.66 7.67
N VAL A 27 6.25 -3.59 7.60
CA VAL A 27 7.11 -3.60 8.80
C VAL A 27 6.79 -2.41 9.69
N TYR A 28 6.71 -1.20 9.14
CA TYR A 28 6.37 0.00 9.92
C TYR A 28 4.99 -0.08 10.56
N PHE A 29 4.00 -0.62 9.83
CA PHE A 29 2.65 -0.84 10.35
C PHE A 29 2.66 -1.79 11.56
N GLN A 30 3.34 -2.93 11.44
CA GLN A 30 3.44 -3.95 12.50
C GLN A 30 4.17 -3.46 13.76
N HIS A 31 5.07 -2.49 13.62
CA HIS A 31 5.81 -1.88 14.73
C HIS A 31 5.20 -0.58 15.23
N HIS A 32 3.96 -0.25 14.83
CA HIS A 32 3.25 0.97 15.22
C HIS A 32 3.94 2.28 14.83
N LEU A 33 4.83 2.25 13.82
CA LEU A 33 5.48 3.41 13.23
C LEU A 33 4.56 4.04 12.17
N PHE A 34 3.40 4.53 12.60
CA PHE A 34 2.31 4.91 11.70
C PHE A 34 2.63 6.08 10.79
N LYS A 35 3.38 7.06 11.27
CA LYS A 35 3.75 8.24 10.47
C LYS A 35 4.69 7.86 9.32
N GLU A 36 5.66 6.99 9.59
CA GLU A 36 6.57 6.44 8.61
C GLU A 36 5.84 5.51 7.63
N CYS A 37 4.93 4.67 8.15
CA CYS A 37 4.07 3.81 7.35
C CYS A 37 3.23 4.63 6.36
N GLU A 38 2.57 5.69 6.83
CA GLU A 38 1.75 6.58 6.01
C GLU A 38 2.59 7.26 4.92
N THR A 39 3.75 7.81 5.30
CA THR A 39 4.65 8.50 4.38
C THR A 39 5.11 7.59 3.24
N ILE A 40 5.49 6.35 3.55
CA ILE A 40 5.92 5.39 2.52
C ILE A 40 4.74 4.89 1.70
N THR A 41 3.58 4.67 2.32
CA THR A 41 2.39 4.20 1.61
C THR A 41 1.86 5.24 0.63
N LEU A 42 1.98 6.55 0.94
CA LEU A 42 1.70 7.63 -0.02
C LEU A 42 2.63 7.57 -1.25
N GLN A 43 3.92 7.33 -1.04
CA GLN A 43 4.87 7.18 -2.17
C GLN A 43 4.54 5.94 -3.01
N LEU A 44 4.16 4.85 -2.35
CA LEU A 44 3.76 3.61 -3.00
C LEU A 44 2.48 3.79 -3.83
N LEU A 45 1.49 4.53 -3.33
CA LEU A 45 0.25 4.86 -4.02
C LEU A 45 0.54 5.55 -5.36
N VAL A 46 1.33 6.62 -5.34
CA VAL A 46 1.72 7.38 -6.54
C VAL A 46 2.44 6.48 -7.56
N LEU A 47 3.33 5.61 -7.07
CA LEU A 47 4.08 4.70 -7.92
C LEU A 47 3.17 3.63 -8.55
N ALA A 48 2.20 3.11 -7.80
CA ALA A 48 1.24 2.13 -8.27
C ALA A 48 0.31 2.70 -9.35
N GLU A 49 -0.12 3.95 -9.20
CA GLU A 49 -0.90 4.68 -10.21
C GLU A 49 -0.09 4.89 -11.50
N GLU A 50 1.16 5.32 -11.38
CA GLU A 50 2.06 5.52 -12.53
C GLU A 50 2.27 4.23 -13.31
N LEU A 51 2.49 3.12 -12.60
CA LEU A 51 2.84 1.82 -13.20
C LEU A 51 1.62 0.97 -13.57
N LYS A 52 0.42 1.36 -13.11
CA LYS A 52 -0.83 0.60 -13.21
C LYS A 52 -0.75 -0.78 -12.54
N ILE A 53 -0.20 -0.83 -11.33
CA ILE A 53 -0.07 -2.05 -10.52
C ILE A 53 -1.24 -2.06 -9.51
N TYR A 54 -2.36 -2.67 -9.90
CA TYR A 54 -3.65 -2.48 -9.24
C TYR A 54 -3.80 -3.18 -7.89
N ASP A 55 -3.09 -4.29 -7.67
CA ASP A 55 -2.94 -4.95 -6.38
C ASP A 55 -2.25 -4.03 -5.37
N ILE A 56 -1.13 -3.40 -5.77
CA ILE A 56 -0.42 -2.43 -4.92
C ILE A 56 -1.25 -1.15 -4.73
N LEU A 57 -1.99 -0.71 -5.75
CA LEU A 57 -2.88 0.43 -5.65
C LEU A 57 -3.97 0.19 -4.59
N GLY A 58 -4.65 -0.95 -4.67
CA GLY A 58 -5.69 -1.33 -3.71
C GLY A 58 -5.14 -1.51 -2.30
N PHE A 59 -3.99 -2.18 -2.16
CA PHE A 59 -3.26 -2.28 -0.89
C PHE A 59 -2.97 -0.90 -0.27
N SER A 60 -2.46 0.03 -1.07
CA SER A 60 -2.05 1.35 -0.58
C SER A 60 -3.26 2.18 -0.15
N GLN A 61 -4.37 2.08 -0.90
CA GLN A 61 -5.65 2.71 -0.54
C GLN A 61 -6.16 2.18 0.80
N VAL A 62 -6.22 0.87 1.01
CA VAL A 62 -6.69 0.32 2.29
C VAL A 62 -5.79 0.74 3.45
N ARG A 63 -4.47 0.60 3.28
CA ARG A 63 -3.49 0.95 4.32
C ARG A 63 -3.56 2.42 4.72
N LEU A 64 -3.66 3.34 3.76
CA LEU A 64 -3.87 4.77 4.04
C LEU A 64 -5.23 5.03 4.68
N GLY A 65 -6.26 4.33 4.20
CA GLY A 65 -7.60 4.43 4.75
C GLY A 65 -7.64 4.07 6.24
N ILE A 66 -6.93 3.02 6.65
CA ILE A 66 -6.75 2.66 8.07
C ILE A 66 -6.03 3.79 8.83
N LEU A 67 -4.85 4.20 8.35
CA LEU A 67 -3.99 5.19 9.04
C LEU A 67 -4.63 6.58 9.15
N GLN A 68 -5.52 6.92 8.22
CA GLN A 68 -6.20 8.23 8.13
C GLN A 68 -7.65 8.17 8.62
N HIS A 69 -8.12 7.02 9.11
CA HIS A 69 -9.52 6.78 9.47
C HIS A 69 -10.52 7.16 8.36
N ASN A 70 -10.17 6.82 7.11
CA ASN A 70 -10.94 7.14 5.91
C ASN A 70 -11.59 5.88 5.32
N SER A 71 -12.83 5.62 5.72
CA SER A 71 -13.62 4.45 5.28
C SER A 71 -13.82 4.41 3.76
N ASP A 72 -14.05 5.55 3.11
CA ASP A 72 -14.26 5.60 1.67
C ASP A 72 -13.03 5.13 0.90
N LEU A 73 -11.83 5.40 1.42
CA LEU A 73 -10.58 4.95 0.81
C LEU A 73 -10.36 3.46 1.04
N ILE A 74 -10.73 2.93 2.21
CA ILE A 74 -10.75 1.50 2.50
C ILE A 74 -11.66 0.77 1.50
N ASP A 75 -12.91 1.23 1.34
CA ASP A 75 -13.90 0.60 0.49
C ASP A 75 -13.48 0.59 -0.99
N LYS A 76 -12.88 1.68 -1.46
CA LYS A 76 -12.29 1.75 -2.81
C LYS A 76 -11.18 0.72 -2.99
N GLY A 77 -10.27 0.63 -2.03
CA GLY A 77 -9.15 -0.31 -2.08
C GLY A 77 -9.62 -1.77 -2.08
N ILE A 78 -10.52 -2.14 -1.17
CA ILE A 78 -11.08 -3.50 -1.10
C ILE A 78 -11.86 -3.84 -2.38
N THR A 79 -12.67 -2.90 -2.89
CA THR A 79 -13.42 -3.11 -4.14
C THR A 79 -12.48 -3.37 -5.31
N LEU A 80 -11.41 -2.57 -5.44
CA LEU A 80 -10.41 -2.75 -6.50
C LEU A 80 -9.74 -4.14 -6.41
N LEU A 81 -9.31 -4.55 -5.21
CA LEU A 81 -8.66 -5.85 -5.00
C LEU A 81 -9.58 -7.03 -5.32
N ARG A 82 -10.88 -6.92 -5.01
CA ARG A 82 -11.87 -7.94 -5.40
C ARG A 82 -12.07 -7.98 -6.92
N LEU A 83 -12.09 -6.82 -7.60
CA LEU A 83 -12.19 -6.77 -9.06
C LEU A 83 -10.98 -7.39 -9.77
N THR A 84 -9.80 -7.34 -9.15
CA THR A 84 -8.56 -7.92 -9.67
C THR A 84 -8.29 -9.35 -9.19
N LYS A 85 -9.20 -9.96 -8.41
CA LYS A 85 -9.07 -11.32 -7.88
C LYS A 85 -7.86 -11.53 -6.96
N GLU A 86 -7.68 -10.58 -6.04
CA GLU A 86 -6.61 -10.60 -5.02
C GLU A 86 -7.16 -11.08 -3.65
N GLU A 87 -7.89 -12.20 -3.61
CA GLU A 87 -8.65 -12.63 -2.42
C GLU A 87 -7.76 -12.93 -1.21
N ALA A 88 -6.53 -13.40 -1.42
CA ALA A 88 -5.58 -13.61 -0.33
C ALA A 88 -5.19 -12.28 0.33
N LEU A 89 -4.97 -11.25 -0.47
CA LEU A 89 -4.63 -9.92 0.00
C LEU A 89 -5.81 -9.24 0.69
N VAL A 90 -7.03 -9.40 0.15
CA VAL A 90 -8.27 -8.92 0.78
C VAL A 90 -8.41 -9.48 2.20
N LYS A 91 -8.21 -10.79 2.39
CA LYS A 91 -8.30 -11.40 3.73
C LYS A 91 -7.29 -10.83 4.73
N ILE A 92 -6.07 -10.56 4.28
CA ILE A 92 -5.03 -9.95 5.13
C ILE A 92 -5.46 -8.54 5.54
N LEU A 93 -5.92 -7.74 4.58
CA LEU A 93 -6.31 -6.35 4.82
C LEU A 93 -7.59 -6.22 5.65
N GLU A 94 -8.58 -7.09 5.45
CA GLU A 94 -9.79 -7.16 6.30
C GLU A 94 -9.42 -7.47 7.76
N LYS A 95 -8.43 -8.33 7.98
CA LYS A 95 -7.91 -8.55 9.33
C LYS A 95 -7.27 -7.28 9.90
N GLU A 96 -6.41 -6.60 9.14
CA GLU A 96 -5.79 -5.34 9.59
C GLU A 96 -6.84 -4.25 9.91
N ILE A 97 -7.88 -4.11 9.09
CA ILE A 97 -9.00 -3.19 9.33
C ILE A 97 -9.68 -3.51 10.67
N ASN A 98 -9.97 -4.78 10.93
CA ASN A 98 -10.61 -5.21 12.17
C ASN A 98 -9.71 -5.00 13.38
N ASP A 99 -8.43 -5.33 13.28
CA ASP A 99 -7.45 -5.17 14.36
C ASP A 99 -7.31 -3.68 14.76
N PHE A 100 -7.37 -2.76 13.79
CA PHE A 100 -7.27 -1.31 14.04
C PHE A 100 -8.57 -0.60 14.38
N SER A 101 -9.72 -1.14 13.98
CA SER A 101 -11.02 -0.57 14.37
C SER A 101 -11.30 -0.74 15.87
N ASN A 102 -10.54 -1.60 16.54
CA ASN A 102 -10.65 -1.92 17.97
C ASN A 102 -9.56 -1.28 18.84
N LEU A 103 -8.72 -0.41 18.27
CA LEU A 103 -7.68 0.38 18.95
C LEU A 103 -8.17 1.81 19.19
#